data_AF-M2P8G2-F1
#
_entry.id   AF-M2P8G2-F1
#
_cell.length_a   1.000
_cell.length_b   1.000
_cell.length_c   1.000
_cell.angle_alpha   90.00
_cell.angle_beta   90.00
_cell.angle_gamma   90.00
#
_symmetry.space_group_name_H-M   'P 1'
#
loop_
_entity.id
_entity.type
_entity.pdbx_description
1 polymer ?
#
loop_
_entity_poly.entity_id
_entity_poly.type
_entity_poly.pdbx_seq_one_letter_code
_entity_poly.pdbx_strand_id
1 'polypeptide(L)'
;MAFAVVGIQAHFSKTLLLFFLPQIFNFVLSCPQLFRLVPCPRHRVPRLDSETSLLHPSKAEFKEKPPSAFATLILRVFATLGLVQLTTDEQTGAITATTNLTILNVLLVRLGPMREESLTKTLICTQSRGAYSHSL
;
A
#
# COMPACT_ATOMS: atom_id res chain seq x y z
N MET A 1 12.01 17.85 1.11
CA MET A 1 13.31 18.55 0.99
C MET A 1 13.99 18.73 2.35
N ALA A 2 13.33 19.34 3.34
CA ALA A 2 13.93 19.61 4.67
C ALA A 2 14.61 18.39 5.33
N PHE A 3 13.93 17.24 5.43
CA PHE A 3 14.52 16.04 6.03
C PHE A 3 15.79 15.55 5.31
N ALA A 4 15.78 15.53 3.98
CA ALA A 4 16.96 15.13 3.20
C ALA A 4 18.14 16.09 3.42
N VAL A 5 17.88 17.40 3.44
CA VAL A 5 18.92 18.43 3.68
C VAL A 5 19.59 18.22 5.04
N VAL A 6 18.80 18.13 6.11
CA VAL A 6 19.35 17.98 7.47
C VAL A 6 20.07 16.63 7.62
N GLY A 7 19.50 15.53 7.09
CA GLY A 7 20.13 14.22 7.16
C GLY A 7 21.45 14.12 6.40
N ILE A 8 21.58 14.82 5.27
CA ILE A 8 22.85 14.88 4.51
C ILE A 8 23.86 15.76 5.22
N GLN A 9 23.49 16.99 5.60
CA GLN A 9 24.43 17.96 6.19
C GLN A 9 24.97 17.52 7.55
N ALA A 10 24.15 16.85 8.36
CA ALA A 10 24.54 16.36 9.68
C ALA A 10 24.98 14.88 9.67
N HIS A 11 25.22 14.30 8.50
CA HIS A 11 25.78 12.95 8.32
C HIS A 11 25.02 11.78 8.99
N PHE A 12 23.73 11.96 9.29
CA PHE A 12 22.87 10.92 9.87
C PHE A 12 21.82 10.36 8.90
N SER A 13 22.05 10.48 7.59
CA SER A 13 21.11 10.04 6.55
C SER A 13 20.66 8.57 6.70
N LYS A 14 21.53 7.67 7.16
CA LYS A 14 21.19 6.27 7.44
C LYS A 14 20.14 6.15 8.55
N THR A 15 20.36 6.83 9.67
CA THR A 15 19.40 6.85 10.80
C THR A 15 18.10 7.50 10.39
N LEU A 16 18.17 8.60 9.62
CA LEU A 16 16.98 9.25 9.10
C LEU A 16 16.16 8.30 8.22
N LEU A 17 16.79 7.53 7.33
CA LEU A 17 16.10 6.56 6.47
C LEU A 17 15.36 5.48 7.27
N LEU A 18 15.86 5.08 8.44
CA LEU A 18 15.14 4.16 9.33
C LEU A 18 13.84 4.76 9.86
N PHE A 19 13.79 6.08 10.09
CA PHE A 19 12.53 6.76 10.42
C PHE A 19 11.57 6.84 9.22
N PHE A 20 12.04 6.62 8.00
CA PHE A 20 11.19 6.57 6.81
C PHE A 20 10.72 5.15 6.45
N LEU A 21 10.84 4.17 7.36
CA LEU A 21 10.52 2.77 7.07
C LEU A 21 9.10 2.56 6.52
N PRO A 22 8.02 3.14 7.09
CA PRO A 22 6.68 3.00 6.51
C PRO A 22 6.53 3.64 5.13
N GLN A 23 7.23 4.75 4.88
CA GLN A 23 7.24 5.44 3.59
C GLN A 23 7.97 4.60 2.54
N ILE A 24 9.13 4.02 2.90
CA ILE A 24 9.90 3.11 2.05
C ILE A 24 9.05 1.88 1.74
N PHE A 25 8.41 1.28 2.75
CA PHE A 25 7.50 0.15 2.54
C PHE A 25 6.35 0.49 1.58
N ASN A 26 5.66 1.62 1.81
CA ASN A 26 4.59 2.06 0.92
C ASN A 26 5.09 2.30 -0.52
N PHE A 27 6.29 2.85 -0.68
CA PHE A 27 6.92 3.06 -1.98
C PHE A 27 7.21 1.73 -2.69
N VAL A 28 7.88 0.79 -2.02
CA VAL A 28 8.22 -0.54 -2.55
C VAL A 28 6.95 -1.31 -2.93
N LEU A 29 5.93 -1.28 -2.07
CA LEU A 29 4.64 -1.87 -2.35
C LEU A 29 3.97 -1.24 -3.58
N SER A 30 4.08 0.09 -3.72
CA SER A 30 3.52 0.84 -4.85
C SER A 30 4.30 0.63 -6.16
N CYS A 31 5.52 0.09 -6.14
CA CYS A 31 6.39 -0.04 -7.32
C CYS A 31 5.69 -0.69 -8.54
N PRO A 32 4.97 -1.81 -8.42
CA PRO A 32 4.30 -2.41 -9.57
C PRO A 32 3.28 -1.47 -10.24
N GLN A 33 2.60 -0.63 -9.47
CA GLN A 33 1.71 0.40 -10.03
C GLN A 33 2.48 1.58 -10.61
N LEU A 34 3.53 2.06 -9.93
CA LEU A 34 4.33 3.22 -10.37
C LEU A 34 5.08 2.95 -11.68
N PHE A 35 5.61 1.73 -11.86
CA PHE A 35 6.26 1.30 -13.10
C PHE A 35 5.28 0.76 -14.16
N ARG A 36 3.96 0.93 -13.93
CA ARG A 36 2.88 0.50 -14.84
C ARG A 36 2.88 -1.01 -15.17
N LEU A 37 3.44 -1.84 -14.28
CA LEU A 37 3.29 -3.31 -14.37
C LEU A 37 1.86 -3.74 -14.02
N VAL A 38 1.19 -2.95 -13.18
CA VAL A 38 -0.21 -3.10 -12.75
C VAL A 38 -0.93 -1.77 -13.06
N PRO A 39 -2.23 -1.79 -13.43
CA PRO A 39 -3.02 -0.57 -13.59
C PRO A 39 -2.90 0.36 -12.38
N CYS A 40 -2.49 1.60 -12.63
CA CYS A 40 -2.35 2.63 -11.61
C CYS A 40 -3.47 3.66 -11.80
N PRO A 41 -4.59 3.55 -11.07
CA PRO A 41 -5.63 4.57 -11.12
C PRO A 41 -5.09 5.91 -10.62
N ARG A 42 -5.68 7.01 -11.11
CA ARG A 42 -5.27 8.38 -10.74
C ARG A 42 -5.36 8.62 -9.22
N HIS A 43 -6.39 8.05 -8.59
CA HIS A 43 -6.60 8.11 -7.15
C HIS A 43 -6.43 6.71 -6.55
N ARG A 44 -5.49 6.57 -5.61
CA ARG A 44 -5.16 5.32 -4.90
C ARG A 44 -5.57 5.34 -3.42
N VAL A 45 -6.39 6.32 -3.06
CA VAL A 45 -6.94 6.48 -1.71
C VAL A 45 -8.09 5.48 -1.49
N PRO A 46 -8.30 5.02 -0.24
CA PRO A 46 -9.48 4.21 0.10
C PRO A 46 -10.79 4.87 -0.33
N ARG A 47 -11.81 4.04 -0.62
CA ARG A 47 -13.15 4.53 -0.96
C ARG A 47 -13.93 4.79 0.33
N LEU A 48 -14.51 5.97 0.46
CA LEU A 48 -15.43 6.29 1.54
C LEU A 48 -16.82 5.75 1.20
N ASP A 49 -17.40 4.99 2.11
CA ASP A 49 -18.81 4.65 2.08
C ASP A 49 -19.60 5.74 2.82
N SER A 50 -20.48 6.44 2.10
CA SER A 50 -21.27 7.56 2.62
C SER A 50 -22.29 7.12 3.67
N GLU A 51 -22.76 5.87 3.63
CA GLU A 51 -23.79 5.38 4.57
C GLU A 51 -23.17 5.02 5.92
N THR A 52 -22.04 4.32 5.90
CA THR A 52 -21.36 3.85 7.13
C THR A 52 -20.28 4.80 7.63
N SER A 53 -19.85 5.77 6.81
CA SER A 53 -18.67 6.62 7.04
C SER A 53 -17.39 5.81 7.27
N LEU A 54 -17.31 4.61 6.68
CA LEU A 54 -16.13 3.74 6.74
C LEU A 54 -15.32 3.82 5.45
N LEU A 55 -14.01 3.68 5.58
CA LEU A 55 -13.10 3.55 4.46
C LEU A 55 -12.97 2.09 4.07
N HIS A 56 -13.26 1.79 2.80
CA HIS A 56 -13.08 0.49 2.19
C HIS A 56 -11.86 0.45 1.28
N PRO A 57 -11.19 -0.72 1.15
CA PRO A 57 -10.09 -0.87 0.21
C PRO A 57 -10.52 -0.52 -1.21
N SER A 58 -9.77 0.38 -1.84
CA SER A 58 -9.96 0.77 -3.24
C SER A 58 -9.38 -0.27 -4.18
N LYS A 59 -10.06 -0.55 -5.30
CA LYS A 59 -9.65 -1.55 -6.30
C LYS A 59 -9.13 -0.90 -7.58
N ALA A 60 -8.15 -1.55 -8.20
CA ALA A 60 -7.66 -1.31 -9.55
C ALA A 60 -8.13 -2.46 -10.45
N GLU A 61 -8.94 -2.13 -11.46
CA GLU A 61 -9.55 -3.08 -12.40
C GLU A 61 -8.67 -3.29 -13.64
N PHE A 62 -8.56 -4.53 -14.09
CA PHE A 62 -7.86 -4.91 -15.32
C PHE A 62 -8.90 -5.04 -16.45
N LYS A 63 -9.29 -3.90 -17.05
CA LYS A 63 -10.42 -3.85 -18.00
C LYS A 63 -10.17 -4.48 -19.37
N GLU A 64 -8.92 -4.59 -19.83
CA GLU A 64 -8.67 -4.90 -21.26
C GLU A 64 -7.50 -5.85 -21.54
N LYS A 65 -6.59 -6.11 -20.58
CA LYS A 65 -5.43 -7.01 -20.79
C LYS A 65 -5.19 -7.89 -19.57
N PRO A 66 -5.01 -9.22 -19.75
CA PRO A 66 -4.58 -10.07 -18.67
C PRO A 66 -3.22 -9.57 -18.14
N PRO A 67 -3.01 -9.54 -16.81
CA PRO A 67 -1.73 -9.12 -16.25
C PRO A 67 -0.60 -10.00 -16.80
N SER A 68 0.54 -9.37 -17.12
CA SER A 68 1.77 -10.10 -17.48
C SER A 68 2.05 -11.21 -16.47
N ALA A 69 2.61 -12.34 -16.91
CA ALA A 69 2.93 -13.47 -16.02
C ALA A 69 3.75 -13.03 -14.79
N PHE A 70 4.65 -12.06 -14.98
CA PHE A 70 5.43 -11.46 -13.90
C PHE A 70 4.57 -10.66 -12.92
N ALA A 71 3.65 -9.83 -13.42
CA ALA A 71 2.73 -9.08 -12.58
C ALA A 71 1.78 -10.01 -11.81
N THR A 72 1.31 -11.07 -12.46
CA THR A 72 0.50 -12.13 -11.84
C THR A 72 1.24 -12.82 -10.70
N LEU A 73 2.52 -13.15 -10.89
CA LEU A 73 3.36 -13.74 -9.86
C LEU A 73 3.51 -12.80 -8.64
N ILE A 74 3.84 -11.53 -8.88
CA ILE A 74 3.96 -10.52 -7.80
C ILE A 74 2.64 -10.38 -7.05
N LEU A 75 1.52 -10.27 -7.76
CA LEU A 75 0.19 -10.13 -7.16
C LEU A 75 -0.19 -11.35 -6.32
N ARG A 76 0.11 -12.56 -6.80
CA ARG A 76 -0.10 -13.80 -6.04
C ARG A 76 0.74 -13.84 -4.77
N VAL A 77 2.01 -13.46 -4.84
CA VAL A 77 2.89 -13.36 -3.65
C VAL A 77 2.35 -12.32 -2.67
N PHE A 78 1.89 -11.16 -3.14
CA PHE A 78 1.31 -10.15 -2.27
C PHE A 78 -0.02 -10.60 -1.64
N ALA A 79 -0.80 -11.40 -2.37
CA ALA A 79 -2.03 -11.98 -1.85
C ALA A 79 -1.76 -13.05 -0.78
N THR A 80 -0.79 -13.94 -0.98
CA THR A 80 -0.41 -14.96 0.03
C THR A 80 0.17 -14.33 1.28
N LEU A 81 0.87 -13.20 1.16
CA LEU A 81 1.34 -12.41 2.30
C LEU A 81 0.22 -11.58 2.98
N GLY A 82 -1.01 -11.63 2.47
CA GLY A 82 -2.15 -10.87 3.01
C GLY A 82 -1.95 -9.35 2.90
N LEU A 83 -1.27 -8.89 1.83
CA LEU A 83 -1.07 -7.47 1.55
C LEU A 83 -2.15 -6.92 0.62
N VAL A 84 -2.69 -7.75 -0.27
CA VAL A 84 -3.69 -7.35 -1.26
C VAL A 84 -4.81 -8.36 -1.34
N GLN A 85 -6.01 -7.91 -1.71
CA GLN A 85 -7.09 -8.80 -2.12
C GLN A 85 -7.16 -8.82 -3.64
N LEU A 86 -7.14 -10.03 -4.20
CA LEU A 86 -7.36 -10.26 -5.62
C LEU A 86 -8.82 -10.66 -5.81
N THR A 87 -9.47 -10.06 -6.80
CA THR A 87 -10.75 -10.52 -7.32
C THR A 87 -10.47 -11.28 -8.61
N THR A 88 -10.87 -12.54 -8.66
CA THR A 88 -10.75 -13.42 -9.82
C THR A 88 -12.13 -13.65 -10.42
N ASP A 89 -12.22 -13.68 -11.75
CA ASP A 89 -13.46 -14.07 -12.44
C ASP A 89 -13.62 -15.59 -12.44
N GLU A 90 -14.82 -16.08 -12.10
CA GLU A 90 -15.15 -17.50 -12.03
C GLU A 90 -15.15 -18.19 -13.40
N GLN A 91 -15.32 -17.44 -14.49
CA GLN A 91 -15.43 -18.03 -15.84
C GLN A 91 -14.10 -18.18 -16.58
N THR A 92 -13.08 -17.39 -16.25
CA THR A 92 -11.79 -17.38 -16.96
C THR A 92 -10.59 -17.67 -16.06
N GLY A 93 -10.77 -17.69 -14.73
CA GLY A 93 -9.67 -17.83 -13.77
C GLY A 93 -8.65 -16.67 -13.82
N ALA A 94 -8.98 -15.59 -14.54
CA ALA A 94 -8.14 -14.42 -14.71
C ALA A 94 -8.33 -13.44 -13.55
N ILE A 95 -7.25 -12.76 -13.16
CA ILE A 95 -7.30 -11.69 -12.16
C ILE A 95 -7.97 -10.47 -12.80
N THR A 96 -9.19 -10.14 -12.36
CA THR A 96 -9.98 -9.01 -12.88
C THR A 96 -9.77 -7.73 -12.10
N ALA A 97 -9.45 -7.82 -10.81
CA ALA A 97 -9.11 -6.66 -10.00
C ALA A 97 -8.12 -7.00 -8.89
N THR A 98 -7.32 -6.00 -8.51
CA THR A 98 -6.49 -6.03 -7.30
C THR A 98 -6.83 -4.85 -6.42
N THR A 99 -6.71 -4.98 -5.11
CA THR A 99 -6.65 -3.81 -4.23
C THR A 99 -5.47 -2.90 -4.65
N ASN A 100 -5.65 -1.59 -4.53
CA ASN A 100 -4.58 -0.62 -4.76
C ASN A 100 -3.39 -0.90 -3.85
N LEU A 101 -2.18 -0.81 -4.41
CA LEU A 101 -0.94 -1.19 -3.74
C LEU A 101 -0.41 -0.05 -2.88
N THR A 102 -1.11 0.26 -1.78
CA THR A 102 -0.70 1.29 -0.83
C THR A 102 -0.87 0.81 0.60
N ILE A 103 -0.03 1.30 1.52
CA ILE A 103 -0.05 0.91 2.94
C ILE A 103 -1.43 1.15 3.58
N LEU A 104 -2.16 2.18 3.15
CA LEU A 104 -3.52 2.46 3.62
C LEU A 104 -4.47 1.31 3.27
N ASN A 105 -4.44 0.84 2.02
CA ASN A 105 -5.27 -0.28 1.61
C ASN A 105 -4.81 -1.60 2.25
N VAL A 106 -3.51 -1.80 2.49
CA VAL A 106 -3.01 -2.97 3.25
C VAL A 106 -3.58 -2.98 4.66
N LEU A 107 -3.57 -1.84 5.36
CA LEU A 107 -4.13 -1.73 6.70
C LEU A 107 -5.63 -2.06 6.70
N LEU A 108 -6.38 -1.60 5.70
CA LEU A 108 -7.80 -1.93 5.56
C LEU A 108 -8.05 -3.39 5.19
N VAL A 109 -7.16 -4.01 4.40
CA VAL A 109 -7.26 -5.44 4.06
C VAL A 109 -6.98 -6.32 5.29
N ARG A 110 -6.03 -5.93 6.14
CA ARG A 110 -5.64 -6.71 7.33
C ARG A 110 -6.51 -6.46 8.55
N LEU A 111 -6.93 -5.22 8.80
CA LEU A 111 -7.67 -4.81 9.99
C LEU A 111 -9.17 -4.62 9.73
N GLY A 112 -9.57 -4.65 8.46
CA GLY A 112 -10.95 -4.41 8.03
C GLY A 112 -11.28 -2.94 7.77
N PRO A 113 -12.52 -2.65 7.32
CA PRO A 113 -13.01 -1.29 7.10
C PRO A 113 -13.01 -0.49 8.41
N MET A 114 -12.52 0.74 8.35
CA MET A 114 -12.44 1.62 9.53
C MET A 114 -12.67 3.08 9.15
N ARG A 115 -12.98 3.91 10.14
CA ARG A 115 -13.11 5.37 9.94
C ARG A 115 -11.76 5.99 9.59
N GLU A 116 -11.80 7.10 8.87
CA GLU A 116 -10.60 7.85 8.45
C GLU A 116 -9.68 8.23 9.60
N GLU A 117 -10.25 8.69 10.73
CA GLU A 117 -9.49 9.03 11.93
C GLU A 117 -8.76 7.80 12.51
N SER A 118 -9.43 6.65 12.54
CA SER A 118 -8.86 5.41 13.07
C SER A 118 -7.75 4.87 12.16
N LEU A 119 -7.92 4.97 10.84
CA LEU A 119 -6.89 4.62 9.87
C LEU A 119 -5.65 5.51 10.03
N THR A 120 -5.87 6.81 10.19
CA THR A 120 -4.79 7.78 10.40
C THR A 120 -4.03 7.51 11.69
N LYS A 121 -4.74 7.27 12.80
CA LYS A 121 -4.12 6.88 14.08
C LYS A 121 -3.32 5.59 13.95
N THR A 122 -3.85 4.58 13.28
CA THR A 122 -3.16 3.30 13.04
C THR A 122 -1.86 3.50 12.24
N LEU A 123 -1.89 4.35 11.21
CA LEU A 123 -0.72 4.69 10.41
C LEU A 123 0.35 5.40 11.26
N ILE A 124 -0.05 6.37 12.08
CA ILE A 124 0.86 7.08 12.99
C ILE A 124 1.46 6.12 14.03
N CYS A 125 0.67 5.20 14.58
CA CYS A 125 1.17 4.16 15.49
C CYS A 125 2.18 3.23 14.80
N THR A 126 1.93 2.85 13.54
CA THR A 126 2.87 2.06 12.74
C THR A 126 4.18 2.81 12.52
N GLN A 127 4.10 4.11 12.24
CA GLN A 127 5.25 5.00 12.08
C GLN A 127 6.06 5.16 13.37
N SER A 128 5.37 5.34 14.49
CA SER A 128 5.99 5.45 15.82
C SER A 128 6.72 4.16 16.19
N ARG A 129 6.09 2.99 16.02
CA ARG A 129 6.73 1.69 16.30
C ARG A 129 7.99 1.45 15.47
N GLY A 130 7.97 1.82 14.19
CA GLY A 130 9.16 1.73 13.34
C GLY A 130 10.33 2.58 13.84
N ALA A 131 10.05 3.74 14.43
CA ALA A 131 11.06 4.61 15.02
C ALA A 131 11.60 4.07 16.36
N TYR A 132 10.73 3.52 17.22
CA TYR A 132 11.13 3.01 18.54
C TYR A 132 11.89 1.69 18.49
N SER A 133 11.63 0.82 17.49
CA SER A 133 12.28 -0.49 17.36
C SER A 133 13.80 -0.42 17.18
N HIS A 134 14.37 0.76 16.94
CA HIS A 134 15.79 0.95 16.63
C HIS A 134 16.53 1.89 17.61
N SER A 135 15.84 2.38 18.66
CA SER A 135 16.43 3.22 19.72
C SER A 135 16.78 2.45 21.00
N LEU A 136 16.64 1.11 21.00
CA LEU A 136 17.12 0.18 22.02
C LEU A 136 18.26 -0.65 21.43
#